data_AF-A0A652JVG4-F1
#
_entry.id   AF-A0A652JVG4-F1
#
_cell.length_a   1.000
_cell.length_b   1.000
_cell.length_c   1.000
_cell.angle_alpha   90.00
_cell.angle_beta   90.00
_cell.angle_gamma   90.00
#
_symmetry.space_group_name_H-M   'P 1'
#
loop_
_entity.id
_entity.type
_entity.pdbx_description
1 polymer ?
#
loop_
_entity_poly.entity_id
_entity_poly.type
_entity_poly.pdbx_seq_one_letter_code
_entity_poly.pdbx_strand_id
1 'polypeptide(L)'
;MRLRIRGRRSATLAALLALAVAAPLSVNATPAGADPAPTAAAEEVIRQYEIAGPSTPAARTALAATGVSVDEVDARSVVVSANAEQLRRLKALGYTPKVLP
;
A
#
# COMPACT_ATOMS: atom_id res chain seq x y z
N MET A 1 31.97 32.22 41.55
CA MET A 1 31.43 30.86 41.72
C MET A 1 31.00 30.32 40.35
N ARG A 2 31.55 29.19 39.90
CA ARG A 2 31.19 28.57 38.60
C ARG A 2 30.04 27.59 38.81
N LEU A 3 28.85 27.92 38.29
CA LEU A 3 27.69 27.04 38.36
C LEU A 3 27.84 25.90 37.32
N ARG A 4 28.21 24.71 37.81
CA ARG A 4 28.20 23.46 37.04
C ARG A 4 26.77 22.90 37.04
N ILE A 5 25.97 23.20 36.02
CA ILE A 5 24.61 22.65 35.88
C ILE A 5 24.61 21.43 34.95
N ARG A 6 25.00 20.29 35.54
CA ARG A 6 24.40 18.95 35.38
C ARG A 6 23.74 18.59 34.02
N GLY A 7 24.54 18.43 32.97
CA GLY A 7 24.15 17.93 31.65
C GLY A 7 23.83 16.43 31.55
N ARG A 8 23.00 15.89 32.45
CA ARG A 8 22.62 14.46 32.42
C ARG A 8 21.19 14.18 31.92
N ARG A 9 20.30 15.18 31.93
CA ARG A 9 18.89 15.00 31.51
C ARG A 9 18.64 15.31 30.03
N SER A 10 19.50 16.10 29.38
CA SER A 10 19.38 16.38 27.94
C SER A 10 19.94 15.25 27.06
N ALA A 11 20.75 14.36 27.62
CA ALA A 11 21.33 13.25 26.88
C ALA A 11 20.30 12.16 26.51
N THR A 12 19.26 11.96 27.32
CA THR A 12 18.22 10.96 27.05
C THR A 12 17.25 11.41 25.96
N LEU A 13 16.96 12.72 25.85
CA LEU A 13 16.14 13.25 24.75
C LEU A 13 16.85 13.18 23.39
N ALA A 14 18.17 13.40 23.36
CA ALA A 14 18.95 13.24 22.13
C ALA A 14 19.00 11.77 21.66
N ALA A 15 19.05 10.81 22.60
CA ALA A 15 19.03 9.38 22.26
C ALA A 15 17.70 8.92 21.64
N LEU A 16 16.56 9.48 22.08
CA LEU A 16 15.25 9.14 21.48
C LEU A 16 15.07 9.74 20.09
N LEU A 17 15.59 10.94 19.82
CA LEU A 17 15.55 11.53 18.48
C LEU A 17 16.42 10.77 17.47
N ALA A 18 17.56 10.22 17.91
CA ALA A 18 18.44 9.40 17.06
C ALA A 18 17.79 8.06 16.66
N LEU A 19 16.91 7.49 17.50
CA LEU A 19 16.20 6.25 17.18
C LEU A 19 15.05 6.46 16.18
N ALA A 20 14.54 7.68 16.03
CA ALA A 20 13.48 8.01 15.07
C ALA A 20 13.99 8.26 13.64
N VAL A 21 15.30 8.45 13.44
CA VAL A 21 15.93 8.68 12.12
C VAL A 21 16.52 7.40 11.52
N ALA A 22 16.44 6.27 12.24
CA ALA A 22 16.77 4.95 11.70
C ALA A 22 15.52 4.26 11.12
N ALA A 23 14.75 4.97 10.29
CA ALA A 23 13.90 4.27 9.33
C ALA A 23 14.85 3.53 8.37
N PRO A 24 14.75 2.20 8.22
CA PRO A 24 15.58 1.47 7.28
C PRO A 24 15.28 2.03 5.89
N LEU A 25 16.29 2.66 5.29
CA LEU A 25 16.39 2.82 3.85
C LEU A 25 16.05 1.45 3.28
N SER A 26 14.92 1.33 2.58
CA SER A 26 14.54 0.10 1.88
C SER A 26 15.60 -0.16 0.82
N VAL A 27 16.68 -0.83 1.22
CA VAL A 27 17.65 -1.45 0.33
C VAL A 27 16.87 -2.56 -0.34
N ASN A 28 16.49 -2.32 -1.60
CA ASN A 28 16.14 -3.37 -2.53
C ASN A 28 17.40 -4.22 -2.71
N ALA A 29 17.62 -5.18 -1.82
CA ALA A 29 18.56 -6.24 -2.01
C ALA A 29 18.02 -7.11 -3.15
N THR A 30 18.38 -6.75 -4.38
CA THR A 30 18.31 -7.67 -5.51
C THR A 30 19.22 -8.84 -5.18
N PRO A 31 18.72 -10.08 -5.00
CA PRO A 31 19.61 -11.22 -4.86
C PRO A 31 20.38 -11.37 -6.18
N ALA A 32 21.67 -11.06 -6.15
CA ALA A 32 22.61 -11.51 -7.17
C ALA A 32 22.67 -13.04 -7.08
N GLY A 33 22.15 -13.73 -8.09
CA GLY A 33 22.34 -15.18 -8.23
C GLY A 33 21.10 -16.06 -8.11
N ALA A 34 19.92 -15.57 -8.47
CA ALA A 34 18.88 -16.44 -8.99
C ALA A 34 18.35 -15.76 -10.23
N ASP A 35 18.74 -16.24 -11.40
CA ASP A 35 18.10 -15.91 -12.67
C ASP A 35 16.62 -16.31 -12.51
N PRO A 36 15.68 -15.39 -12.25
CA PRO A 36 14.30 -15.74 -12.47
C PRO A 36 14.20 -15.68 -13.98
N ALA A 37 14.33 -16.84 -14.64
CA ALA A 37 13.88 -16.99 -16.01
C ALA A 37 12.64 -16.11 -16.16
N PRO A 38 12.62 -15.11 -17.07
CA PRO A 38 11.48 -14.23 -17.17
C PRO A 38 10.33 -15.15 -17.53
N THR A 39 9.56 -15.54 -16.51
CA THR A 39 8.25 -16.12 -16.70
C THR A 39 7.57 -14.98 -17.41
N ALA A 40 7.42 -15.12 -18.73
CA ALA A 40 6.78 -14.12 -19.57
C ALA A 40 5.55 -13.69 -18.80
N ALA A 41 5.62 -12.52 -18.16
CA ALA A 41 4.54 -12.02 -17.37
C ALA A 41 3.49 -11.79 -18.42
N ALA A 42 2.54 -12.73 -18.50
CA ALA A 42 1.44 -12.66 -19.44
C ALA A 42 0.91 -11.24 -19.28
N GLU A 43 1.01 -10.45 -20.36
CA GLU A 43 0.79 -9.00 -20.34
C GLU A 43 -0.32 -8.69 -19.36
N GLU A 44 0.06 -8.16 -18.19
CA GLU A 44 -0.89 -8.02 -17.11
C GLU A 44 -1.75 -6.81 -17.46
N VAL A 45 -2.83 -7.07 -18.19
CA VAL A 45 -3.74 -6.04 -18.67
C VAL A 45 -4.53 -5.54 -17.47
N ILE A 46 -4.01 -4.51 -16.83
CA ILE A 46 -4.70 -3.75 -15.79
C ILE A 46 -5.70 -2.84 -16.48
N ARG A 47 -6.96 -2.91 -16.05
CA ARG A 47 -8.02 -2.00 -16.50
C ARG A 47 -8.64 -1.32 -15.31
N GLN A 48 -9.23 -0.16 -15.59
CA GLN A 48 -9.96 0.61 -14.59
C GLN A 48 -11.43 0.14 -14.57
N TYR A 49 -11.93 -0.06 -13.37
CA TYR A 49 -13.29 -0.51 -13.11
C TYR A 49 -13.95 0.38 -12.08
N GLU A 50 -15.19 0.76 -12.33
CA GLU A 50 -16.07 1.38 -11.36
C GLU A 50 -16.86 0.30 -10.62
N ILE A 51 -16.85 0.37 -9.29
CA ILE A 51 -17.64 -0.51 -8.42
C ILE A 51 -18.69 0.34 -7.73
N ALA A 52 -19.95 0.05 -8.01
CA ALA A 52 -21.08 0.70 -7.33
C ALA A 52 -21.27 0.13 -5.92
N GLY A 53 -21.56 1.01 -4.95
CA GLY A 53 -22.03 0.59 -3.62
C GLY A 53 -21.02 0.45 -2.46
N PRO A 54 -19.68 0.39 -2.61
CA PRO A 54 -18.77 0.39 -1.46
C PRO A 54 -18.65 1.79 -0.84
N SER A 55 -19.75 2.31 -0.29
CA SER A 55 -19.84 3.61 0.34
C SER A 55 -19.32 3.62 1.78
N THR A 56 -19.06 2.45 2.37
CA THR A 56 -18.56 2.33 3.74
C THR A 56 -17.03 2.21 3.77
N PRO A 57 -16.35 2.78 4.78
CA PRO A 57 -14.91 2.58 4.97
C PRO A 57 -14.52 1.09 5.05
N ALA A 58 -15.34 0.26 5.70
CA ALA A 58 -15.09 -1.18 5.82
C ALA A 58 -15.11 -1.89 4.45
N ALA A 59 -16.05 -1.53 3.56
CA ALA A 59 -16.10 -2.08 2.21
C ALA A 59 -14.87 -1.68 1.39
N ARG A 60 -14.38 -0.44 1.55
CA ARG A 60 -13.14 0.02 0.90
C ARG A 60 -11.90 -0.71 1.40
N THR A 61 -11.81 -1.00 2.70
CA THR A 61 -10.73 -1.83 3.25
C THR A 61 -10.79 -3.26 2.72
N ALA A 62 -11.99 -3.84 2.63
CA ALA A 62 -12.17 -5.18 2.06
C ALA A 62 -11.77 -5.22 0.58
N LEU A 63 -12.06 -4.16 -0.18
CA LEU A 63 -11.59 -3.98 -1.55
C LEU A 63 -10.06 -3.96 -1.61
N ALA A 64 -9.41 -3.07 -0.87
CA ALA A 64 -7.95 -2.99 -0.84
C ALA A 64 -7.29 -4.33 -0.43
N ALA A 65 -7.92 -5.09 0.48
CA ALA A 65 -7.45 -6.41 0.89
C ALA A 65 -7.49 -7.47 -0.23
N THR A 66 -8.29 -7.27 -1.29
CA THR A 66 -8.25 -8.14 -2.48
C THR A 66 -7.00 -7.93 -3.35
N GLY A 67 -6.23 -6.88 -3.06
CA GLY A 67 -5.02 -6.50 -3.79
C GLY A 67 -5.26 -5.51 -4.93
N VAL A 68 -6.48 -5.01 -5.12
CA VAL A 68 -6.76 -3.96 -6.12
C VAL A 68 -6.27 -2.60 -5.64
N SER A 69 -5.85 -1.76 -6.59
CA SER A 69 -5.53 -0.37 -6.33
C SER A 69 -6.81 0.46 -6.37
N VAL A 70 -7.04 1.27 -5.33
CA VAL A 70 -8.18 2.20 -5.28
C VAL A 70 -7.69 3.55 -5.81
N ASP A 71 -8.22 3.97 -6.94
CA ASP A 71 -7.79 5.20 -7.63
C ASP A 71 -8.66 6.39 -7.20
N GLU A 72 -9.97 6.18 -7.08
CA GLU A 72 -10.93 7.22 -6.71
C GLU A 72 -12.04 6.66 -5.84
N VAL A 73 -12.54 7.48 -4.91
CA VAL A 73 -13.69 7.17 -4.06
C VAL A 73 -14.70 8.31 -4.20
N ASP A 74 -15.85 7.99 -4.77
CA ASP A 74 -17.03 8.86 -4.80
C ASP A 74 -17.99 8.48 -3.65
N ALA A 75 -19.04 9.29 -3.44
CA ALA A 75 -20.12 8.99 -2.51
C ALA A 75 -20.85 7.67 -2.84
N ARG A 76 -20.96 7.30 -4.13
CA ARG A 76 -21.75 6.13 -4.57
C ARG A 76 -20.96 5.04 -5.27
N SER A 77 -19.72 5.31 -5.66
CA SER A 77 -18.87 4.35 -6.35
C SER A 77 -17.41 4.50 -5.98
N VAL A 78 -16.64 3.47 -6.27
CA VAL A 78 -15.20 3.45 -6.09
C VAL A 78 -14.59 2.98 -7.38
N VAL A 79 -13.59 3.70 -7.86
CA VAL A 79 -12.86 3.37 -9.06
C VAL A 79 -11.58 2.65 -8.66
N VAL A 80 -11.36 1.49 -9.26
CA VAL A 80 -10.23 0.62 -8.97
C VAL A 80 -9.52 0.18 -10.23
N SER A 81 -8.20 0.05 -10.14
CA SER A 81 -7.38 -0.61 -11.14
C SER A 81 -7.17 -2.07 -10.74
N ALA A 82 -7.57 -2.98 -11.64
CA ALA A 82 -7.52 -4.42 -11.37
C ALA A 82 -7.13 -5.23 -12.61
N ASN A 83 -6.42 -6.33 -12.38
CA ASN A 83 -6.15 -7.38 -13.36
C ASN A 83 -7.33 -8.38 -13.43
N ALA A 84 -7.25 -9.35 -14.34
CA ALA A 84 -8.30 -10.35 -14.53
C ALA A 84 -8.52 -11.27 -13.31
N GLU A 85 -7.47 -11.61 -12.55
CA GLU A 85 -7.59 -12.46 -11.36
C GLU A 85 -8.29 -11.74 -10.20
N GLN A 86 -7.90 -10.50 -9.94
CA GLN A 86 -8.50 -9.61 -8.96
C GLN A 86 -9.97 -9.37 -9.30
N LEU A 87 -10.30 -9.16 -10.58
CA LEU A 87 -11.68 -9.02 -11.04
C LEU A 87 -12.53 -10.26 -10.73
N ARG A 88 -11.96 -11.47 -10.86
CA ARG A 88 -12.66 -12.72 -10.49
C ARG A 88 -12.91 -12.79 -8.98
N ARG A 89 -11.95 -12.39 -8.15
CA ARG A 89 -12.12 -12.31 -6.69
C ARG A 89 -13.20 -11.31 -6.32
N LEU A 90 -13.21 -10.13 -6.93
CA LEU A 90 -14.25 -9.11 -6.71
C LEU A 90 -15.65 -9.64 -7.07
N LYS A 91 -15.79 -10.32 -8.19
CA LYS A 91 -17.05 -10.96 -8.58
C LYS A 91 -17.48 -12.06 -7.61
N ALA A 92 -16.53 -12.84 -7.08
CA ALA A 92 -16.81 -13.86 -6.08
C ALA A 92 -17.30 -13.26 -4.74
N LEU A 93 -16.88 -12.04 -4.42
CA LEU A 93 -17.38 -11.27 -3.26
C LEU A 93 -18.75 -10.62 -3.52
N GLY A 94 -19.32 -10.77 -4.72
CA GLY A 94 -20.62 -10.23 -5.10
C GLY A 94 -20.57 -8.80 -5.65
N TYR A 95 -19.39 -8.23 -5.89
CA TYR A 95 -19.28 -6.92 -6.54
C TYR A 95 -19.57 -7.01 -8.03
N THR A 96 -20.16 -5.94 -8.58
CA THR A 96 -20.43 -5.79 -10.01
C THR A 96 -19.53 -4.70 -10.60
N PRO A 97 -18.25 -5.01 -10.93
CA PRO A 97 -17.33 -4.06 -11.53
C PRO A 97 -17.72 -3.74 -12.98
N LYS A 98 -17.81 -2.45 -13.30
CA LYS A 98 -18.09 -1.93 -14.65
C LYS A 98 -16.80 -1.36 -15.23
N VAL A 99 -16.40 -1.83 -16.41
CA VAL A 99 -15.18 -1.32 -17.05
C VAL A 99 -15.38 0.14 -17.45
N LEU A 100 -14.36 0.97 -17.19
CA LEU A 100 -14.31 2.34 -17.67
C LEU A 100 -13.59 2.40 -19.04
N PRO A 101 -13.97 3.34 -19.92
CA PRO A 101 -13.37 3.50 -21.24
C PRO A 101 -11.95 4.04 -21.19
#